data_AF-A0ABD3IF34-F1
#
_entry.id   AF-A0ABD3IF34-F1
#
_cell.length_a   1.000
_cell.length_b   1.000
_cell.length_c   1.000
_cell.angle_alpha   90.00
_cell.angle_beta   90.00
_cell.angle_gamma   90.00
#
_symmetry.space_group_name_H-M   'P 1'
#
loop_
_entity.id
_entity.type
_entity.pdbx_description
1 polymer ?
#
loop_
_entity_poly.entity_id
_entity_poly.type
_entity_poly.pdbx_seq_one_letter_code
_entity_poly.pdbx_strand_id
1 'polypeptide(L)'
;MFFSNKYVSAQVVHAPTSTTVSAASTQEKLLRKEYPNTADIAAAAKIGQILAERLRLKDIPAVAFELGRGERYHANDVLLPKYVQWPIEERLQEVLEDFETFSGIPNVVGSVYTTHVPIVAPKINVGAYFNKRHTDRNQRTSYSITLQGVVDLRGSFTDVCIGWPGSMSDDRVLQNSALYQKGSSGTLQGSWVVGGVGYPMLDWLLVPYSRVDLSWAQHALNERLMEIQKIGKGAFSRLKGRWKFLQRRTEVKLQELPAVLGACCVLHNVCEQHGEGFDPDLSYGFVDDAMFPEVASMSLSALEARDSIAQQIIHNVHLTPSLFE
;
A
#
# COMPACT_ATOMS: atom_id res chain seq x y z
N MET A 1 -4.05 23.95 11.15
CA MET A 1 -5.34 24.50 10.66
C MET A 1 -6.14 24.97 11.86
N PHE A 2 -7.21 25.74 11.67
CA PHE A 2 -8.12 26.14 12.74
C PHE A 2 -9.57 25.85 12.35
N PHE A 3 -10.21 25.00 13.14
CA PHE A 3 -11.62 24.64 13.02
C PHE A 3 -12.40 25.30 14.16
N SER A 4 -13.41 26.10 13.81
CA SER A 4 -14.41 26.58 14.75
C SER A 4 -15.77 25.96 14.41
N ASN A 5 -16.75 26.13 15.30
CA ASN A 5 -18.14 25.70 15.03
C ASN A 5 -18.79 26.42 13.84
N LYS A 6 -18.15 27.45 13.26
CA LYS A 6 -18.72 28.34 12.25
C LYS A 6 -17.80 28.66 11.09
N TYR A 7 -16.58 28.14 11.03
CA TYR A 7 -15.65 28.38 9.93
C TYR A 7 -14.41 27.51 10.05
N VAL A 8 -13.90 27.09 8.90
CA VAL A 8 -12.56 26.53 8.72
C VAL A 8 -11.61 27.59 8.18
N SER A 9 -10.39 27.62 8.72
CA SER A 9 -9.30 28.43 8.21
C SER A 9 -7.96 27.70 8.28
N ALA A 10 -7.06 28.03 7.35
CA ALA A 10 -5.74 27.44 7.24
C ALA A 10 -4.72 28.53 6.93
N GLN A 11 -3.54 28.46 7.54
CA GLN A 11 -2.45 29.39 7.29
C GLN A 11 -1.12 28.65 7.24
N VAL A 12 -0.22 29.15 6.41
CA VAL A 12 1.19 28.72 6.33
C VAL A 12 2.04 29.83 6.87
N VAL A 13 2.83 29.51 7.88
CA VAL A 13 3.73 30.44 8.56
C VAL A 13 5.16 30.04 8.24
N HIS A 14 6.00 31.01 7.88
CA HIS A 14 7.42 30.78 7.75
C HIS A 14 8.03 30.78 9.17
N ALA A 15 8.36 29.60 9.68
CA ALA A 15 8.76 29.42 11.08
C ALA A 15 9.90 30.35 11.54
N PRO A 16 10.99 30.57 10.76
CA PRO A 16 12.08 31.45 11.18
C PRO A 16 11.68 32.91 11.36
N THR A 17 10.78 33.43 10.53
CA THR A 17 10.39 34.86 10.57
C THR A 17 9.04 35.09 11.25
N SER A 18 8.32 34.03 11.61
CA SER A 18 6.95 34.08 12.14
C SER A 18 5.97 34.86 11.24
N THR A 19 6.26 34.96 9.94
CA THR A 19 5.39 35.68 8.99
C THR A 19 4.41 34.71 8.34
N THR A 20 3.16 35.15 8.19
CA THR A 20 2.16 34.38 7.43
C THR A 20 2.44 34.53 5.96
N VAL A 21 2.78 33.42 5.32
CA VAL A 21 3.10 33.36 3.90
C VAL A 21 1.84 33.31 3.07
N SER A 22 0.87 32.50 3.47
CA SER A 22 -0.42 32.39 2.81
C SER A 22 -1.47 31.94 3.83
N ALA A 23 -2.72 32.34 3.62
CA ALA A 23 -3.84 31.89 4.41
C ALA A 23 -5.06 31.71 3.52
N ALA A 24 -5.99 30.85 3.93
CA ALA A 24 -7.29 30.66 3.30
C ALA A 24 -8.36 30.46 4.38
N SER A 25 -9.53 31.05 4.21
CA SER A 25 -10.64 30.95 5.17
C SER A 25 -12.00 30.94 4.51
N THR A 26 -12.92 30.16 5.05
CA THR A 26 -14.35 30.15 4.65
C THR A 26 -15.04 31.50 4.87
N GLN A 27 -14.42 32.40 5.65
CA GLN A 27 -14.90 33.76 5.87
C GLN A 27 -14.57 34.73 4.72
N GLU A 28 -13.75 34.33 3.75
CA GLU A 28 -13.43 35.17 2.61
C GLU A 28 -14.69 35.52 1.81
N LYS A 29 -14.79 36.78 1.38
CA LYS A 29 -16.01 37.37 0.80
C LYS A 29 -16.57 36.57 -0.39
N LEU A 30 -15.69 35.96 -1.17
CA LEU A 30 -16.05 35.14 -2.34
C LEU A 30 -16.60 33.76 -1.92
N LEU A 31 -16.02 33.14 -0.89
CA LEU A 31 -16.38 31.79 -0.43
C LEU A 31 -17.60 31.78 0.50
N ARG A 32 -17.79 32.87 1.26
CA ARG A 32 -18.91 33.03 2.21
C ARG A 32 -20.29 32.93 1.55
N LYS A 33 -20.40 33.23 0.25
CA LYS A 33 -21.66 33.11 -0.50
C LYS A 33 -21.95 31.68 -0.96
N GLU A 34 -20.91 30.86 -1.08
CA GLU A 34 -20.96 29.53 -1.68
C GLU A 34 -21.17 28.43 -0.62
N TYR A 35 -20.71 28.65 0.62
CA TYR A 35 -20.78 27.69 1.71
C TYR A 35 -21.59 28.25 2.90
N PRO A 36 -22.89 27.90 3.03
CA PRO A 36 -23.73 28.34 4.16
C PRO A 36 -23.40 27.60 5.47
N ASN A 37 -22.91 26.36 5.36
CA ASN A 37 -22.31 25.61 6.46
C ASN A 37 -20.80 25.56 6.26
N THR A 38 -20.07 26.06 7.23
CA THR A 38 -18.69 26.54 7.06
C THR A 38 -17.67 25.73 7.87
N ALA A 39 -18.14 24.68 8.54
CA ALA A 39 -17.35 23.76 9.36
C ALA A 39 -17.62 22.29 8.99
N ASP A 40 -17.78 22.00 7.70
CA ASP A 40 -17.95 20.63 7.18
C ASP A 40 -16.74 20.17 6.33
N ILE A 41 -16.77 18.89 5.94
CA ILE A 41 -15.68 18.25 5.18
C ILE A 41 -15.48 18.94 3.81
N ALA A 42 -16.56 19.38 3.16
CA ALA A 42 -16.51 20.03 1.86
C ALA A 42 -15.81 21.40 1.95
N ALA A 43 -16.17 22.20 2.96
CA ALA A 43 -15.53 23.47 3.24
C ALA A 43 -14.04 23.30 3.56
N ALA A 44 -13.68 22.32 4.40
CA ALA A 44 -12.28 22.04 4.73
C ALA A 44 -11.45 21.63 3.49
N ALA A 45 -12.01 20.77 2.64
CA ALA A 45 -11.37 20.37 1.38
C ALA A 45 -11.13 21.57 0.46
N LYS A 46 -12.12 22.47 0.33
CA LYS A 46 -11.99 23.67 -0.50
C LYS A 46 -10.95 24.64 0.03
N ILE A 47 -10.89 24.86 1.34
CA ILE A 47 -9.85 25.70 1.96
C ILE A 47 -8.46 25.12 1.74
N GLY A 48 -8.31 23.79 1.86
CA GLY A 48 -7.07 23.10 1.53
C GLY A 48 -6.64 23.32 0.07
N GLN A 49 -7.57 23.18 -0.88
CA GLN A 49 -7.31 23.42 -2.30
C GLN A 49 -6.86 24.86 -2.58
N ILE A 50 -7.59 25.85 -2.07
CA ILE A 50 -7.27 27.27 -2.28
C ILE A 50 -5.92 27.63 -1.67
N LEU A 51 -5.62 27.12 -0.47
CA LEU A 51 -4.33 27.33 0.15
C LEU A 51 -3.20 26.74 -0.69
N ALA A 52 -3.37 25.52 -1.20
CA ALA A 52 -2.38 24.87 -2.07
C ALA A 52 -2.14 25.64 -3.38
N GLU A 53 -3.19 26.11 -4.04
CA GLU A 53 -3.09 26.95 -5.25
C GLU A 53 -2.32 28.24 -4.96
N ARG A 54 -2.62 28.91 -3.83
CA ARG A 54 -1.91 30.12 -3.40
C ARG A 54 -0.44 29.88 -3.09
N LEU A 55 -0.08 28.72 -2.54
CA LEU A 55 1.31 28.37 -2.25
C LEU A 55 2.09 28.06 -3.53
N ARG A 56 1.46 27.37 -4.50
CA ARG A 56 2.04 27.13 -5.83
C ARG A 56 2.35 28.44 -6.55
N LEU A 57 1.46 29.43 -6.51
CA LEU A 57 1.71 30.77 -7.07
C LEU A 57 2.87 31.52 -6.40
N LYS A 58 3.33 31.07 -5.23
CA LYS A 58 4.46 31.64 -4.49
C LYS A 58 5.72 30.77 -4.57
N ASP A 59 5.73 29.77 -5.45
CA ASP A 59 6.83 28.80 -5.61
C ASP A 59 7.19 28.09 -4.29
N ILE A 60 6.17 27.75 -3.48
CA ILE A 60 6.34 26.99 -2.23
C ILE A 60 5.83 25.56 -2.47
N PRO A 61 6.73 24.61 -2.77
CA PRO A 61 6.33 23.26 -3.16
C PRO A 61 5.97 22.36 -1.98
N ALA A 62 6.40 22.71 -0.77
CA ALA A 62 6.23 21.87 0.42
C ALA A 62 6.00 22.71 1.66
N VAL A 63 5.17 22.18 2.57
CA VAL A 63 4.87 22.77 3.88
C VAL A 63 4.81 21.67 4.94
N ALA A 64 5.21 21.99 6.17
CA ALA A 64 4.99 21.11 7.32
C ALA A 64 3.61 21.39 7.92
N PHE A 65 2.89 20.33 8.28
CA PHE A 65 1.60 20.46 8.96
C PHE A 65 1.79 20.32 10.47
N GLU A 66 1.40 21.36 11.22
CA GLU A 66 1.36 21.33 12.68
C GLU A 66 -0.09 21.16 13.16
N LEU A 67 -0.31 20.15 13.99
CA LEU A 67 -1.58 19.96 14.70
C LEU A 67 -1.63 20.82 15.97
N GLY A 68 -2.81 21.36 16.26
CA GLY A 68 -3.10 21.97 17.55
C GLY A 68 -3.05 20.94 18.69
N ARG A 69 -2.84 21.41 19.93
CA ARG A 69 -2.88 20.53 21.11
C ARG A 69 -4.25 19.85 21.22
N GLY A 70 -4.26 18.52 21.19
CA GLY A 70 -5.47 17.71 21.31
C GLY A 70 -6.17 17.39 19.99
N GLU A 71 -5.71 17.96 18.87
CA GLU A 71 -6.18 17.55 17.54
C GLU A 71 -5.54 16.21 17.16
N ARG A 72 -6.29 15.35 16.48
CA ARG A 72 -5.83 14.04 16.00
C ARG A 72 -5.89 13.98 14.48
N TYR A 73 -4.92 13.32 13.87
CA TYR A 73 -4.98 12.97 12.45
C TYR A 73 -6.10 11.95 12.23
N HIS A 74 -7.24 12.41 11.74
CA HIS A 74 -8.30 11.56 11.17
C HIS A 74 -8.15 11.38 9.65
N ALA A 75 -6.95 11.66 9.12
CA ALA A 75 -6.65 11.52 7.69
C ALA A 75 -6.96 10.09 7.22
N ASN A 76 -6.73 9.08 8.05
CA ASN A 76 -7.04 7.70 7.68
C ASN A 76 -8.54 7.42 7.65
N ASP A 77 -9.35 8.02 8.53
CA ASP A 77 -10.79 7.75 8.56
C ASP A 77 -11.51 8.31 7.32
N VAL A 78 -10.94 9.34 6.69
CA VAL A 78 -11.54 10.03 5.53
C VAL A 78 -10.80 9.73 4.23
N LEU A 79 -9.46 9.81 4.22
CA LEU A 79 -8.65 9.70 3.01
C LEU A 79 -8.24 8.27 2.69
N LEU A 80 -8.02 7.41 3.70
CA LEU A 80 -7.69 6.00 3.45
C LEU A 80 -8.79 5.31 2.62
N PRO A 81 -10.08 5.33 3.03
CA PRO A 81 -11.14 4.70 2.22
C PRO A 81 -11.42 5.43 0.91
N LYS A 82 -10.87 6.64 0.70
CA LYS A 82 -10.98 7.38 -0.57
C LYS A 82 -9.90 7.02 -1.56
N TYR A 83 -8.66 6.83 -1.09
CA TYR A 83 -7.50 6.63 -1.97
C TYR A 83 -7.00 5.19 -2.00
N VAL A 84 -7.28 4.38 -0.97
CA VAL A 84 -6.98 2.95 -0.91
C VAL A 84 -8.31 2.21 -1.01
N GLN A 85 -8.66 1.84 -2.23
CA GLN A 85 -9.96 1.24 -2.53
C GLN A 85 -9.76 -0.07 -3.29
N TRP A 86 -10.57 -1.05 -2.90
CA TRP A 86 -10.70 -2.26 -3.71
C TRP A 86 -11.40 -1.91 -5.02
N PRO A 87 -10.92 -2.38 -6.18
CA PRO A 87 -11.58 -2.10 -7.44
C PRO A 87 -12.98 -2.74 -7.48
N ILE A 88 -13.95 -2.00 -7.99
CA ILE A 88 -15.34 -2.44 -8.17
C ILE A 88 -15.82 -2.06 -9.58
N GLU A 89 -16.88 -2.72 -10.05
CA GLU A 89 -17.59 -2.38 -11.30
C GLU A 89 -16.63 -2.21 -12.49
N GLU A 90 -16.69 -1.06 -13.18
CA GLU A 90 -15.87 -0.74 -14.35
C GLU A 90 -14.37 -0.81 -14.03
N ARG A 91 -13.96 -0.30 -12.86
CA ARG A 91 -12.56 -0.33 -12.44
C ARG A 91 -12.05 -1.75 -12.21
N LEU A 92 -12.91 -2.67 -11.78
CA LEU A 92 -12.54 -4.08 -11.64
C LEU A 92 -12.25 -4.70 -13.00
N GLN A 93 -13.08 -4.46 -14.01
CA GLN A 93 -12.85 -4.98 -15.36
C GLN A 93 -11.52 -4.46 -15.95
N GLU A 94 -11.26 -3.16 -15.81
CA GLU A 94 -9.97 -2.59 -16.24
C GLU A 94 -8.77 -3.28 -15.57
N VAL A 95 -8.85 -3.53 -14.26
CA VAL A 95 -7.75 -4.18 -13.53
C VAL A 95 -7.54 -5.62 -13.99
N LEU A 96 -8.63 -6.37 -14.21
CA LEU A 96 -8.56 -7.75 -14.70
C LEU A 96 -7.89 -7.81 -16.09
N GLU A 97 -8.33 -6.95 -17.01
CA GLU A 97 -7.78 -6.86 -18.37
C GLU A 97 -6.32 -6.41 -18.37
N ASP A 98 -5.97 -5.41 -17.54
CA ASP A 98 -4.62 -4.89 -17.37
C ASP A 98 -3.65 -6.03 -16.97
N PHE A 99 -4.01 -6.81 -15.94
CA PHE A 99 -3.16 -7.90 -15.47
C PHE A 99 -3.12 -9.09 -16.41
N GLU A 100 -4.23 -9.45 -17.06
CA GLU A 100 -4.26 -10.55 -18.02
C GLU A 100 -3.40 -10.22 -19.25
N THR A 101 -3.48 -8.99 -19.75
CA THR A 101 -2.62 -8.50 -20.83
C THR A 101 -1.14 -8.49 -20.43
N PHE A 102 -0.84 -8.07 -19.20
CA PHE A 102 0.54 -7.99 -18.69
C PHE A 102 1.18 -9.37 -18.46
N SER A 103 0.45 -10.30 -17.85
CA SER A 103 1.01 -11.54 -17.32
C SER A 103 0.58 -12.80 -18.08
N GLY A 104 -0.51 -12.74 -18.84
CA GLY A 104 -1.20 -13.90 -19.41
C GLY A 104 -1.97 -14.74 -18.38
N ILE A 105 -2.06 -14.30 -17.12
CA ILE A 105 -2.83 -14.98 -16.08
C ILE A 105 -4.22 -14.34 -15.99
N PRO A 106 -5.30 -15.10 -16.22
CA PRO A 106 -6.64 -14.55 -16.16
C PRO A 106 -7.05 -14.21 -14.74
N ASN A 107 -7.96 -13.24 -14.62
CA ASN A 107 -8.64 -12.86 -13.40
C ASN A 107 -7.75 -12.37 -12.24
N VAL A 108 -6.55 -11.86 -12.50
CA VAL A 108 -5.70 -11.29 -11.45
C VAL A 108 -6.17 -9.87 -11.11
N VAL A 109 -6.28 -9.56 -9.82
CA VAL A 109 -6.76 -8.26 -9.30
C VAL A 109 -5.72 -7.49 -8.50
N GLY A 110 -4.57 -8.09 -8.22
CA GLY A 110 -3.49 -7.40 -7.55
C GLY A 110 -2.35 -8.30 -7.07
N SER A 111 -1.27 -7.66 -6.64
CA SER A 111 -0.13 -8.30 -6.00
C SER A 111 -0.09 -7.95 -4.51
N VAL A 112 -0.05 -8.96 -3.64
CA VAL A 112 0.11 -8.76 -2.19
C VAL A 112 1.56 -8.90 -1.75
N TYR A 113 2.01 -7.96 -0.91
CA TYR A 113 3.34 -7.99 -0.31
C TYR A 113 3.29 -7.47 1.12
N THR A 114 4.12 -8.04 2.00
CA THR A 114 4.34 -7.54 3.36
C THR A 114 5.73 -6.94 3.46
N THR A 115 5.83 -5.74 4.03
CA THR A 115 7.12 -5.16 4.41
C THR A 115 7.20 -4.92 5.92
N HIS A 116 8.44 -4.89 6.43
CA HIS A 116 8.73 -4.53 7.82
C HIS A 116 9.16 -3.07 7.92
N VAL A 117 8.55 -2.32 8.84
CA VAL A 117 8.95 -0.96 9.22
C VAL A 117 9.74 -1.03 10.52
N PRO A 118 11.02 -0.63 10.56
CA PRO A 118 11.84 -0.72 11.77
C PRO A 118 11.32 0.21 12.87
N ILE A 119 11.24 -0.29 14.10
CA ILE A 119 10.82 0.47 15.27
C ILE A 119 11.90 0.47 16.35
N VAL A 120 11.81 1.43 17.27
CA VAL A 120 12.47 1.32 18.57
C VAL A 120 11.80 0.19 19.37
N ALA A 121 12.60 -0.56 20.12
CA ALA A 121 12.09 -1.64 20.97
C ALA A 121 10.94 -1.12 21.87
N PRO A 122 9.75 -1.72 21.80
CA PRO A 122 8.65 -1.29 22.65
C PRO A 122 8.97 -1.62 24.11
N LYS A 123 8.28 -0.96 25.05
CA LYS A 123 8.45 -1.23 26.49
C LYS A 123 7.68 -2.47 26.96
N ILE A 124 6.67 -2.88 26.20
CA ILE A 124 5.74 -3.97 26.52
C ILE A 124 5.79 -4.97 25.38
N ASN A 125 5.81 -6.27 25.71
CA ASN A 125 5.80 -7.39 24.76
C ASN A 125 6.90 -7.29 23.67
N VAL A 126 8.13 -7.00 24.10
CA VAL A 126 9.30 -6.76 23.22
C VAL A 126 9.52 -7.92 22.23
N GLY A 127 9.35 -9.16 22.71
CA GLY A 127 9.54 -10.37 21.92
C GLY A 127 8.62 -10.45 20.69
N ALA A 128 7.37 -9.97 20.78
CA ALA A 128 6.44 -9.99 19.65
C ALA A 128 6.91 -9.11 18.47
N TYR A 129 7.69 -8.06 18.74
CA TYR A 129 8.16 -7.17 17.68
C TYR A 129 9.55 -7.55 17.18
N PHE A 130 10.18 -8.56 17.77
CA PHE A 130 11.52 -8.99 17.41
C PHE A 130 11.55 -9.54 15.99
N ASN A 131 12.32 -8.89 15.13
CA ASN A 131 12.54 -9.34 13.77
C ASN A 131 13.83 -10.18 13.74
N LYS A 132 13.66 -11.49 13.89
CA LYS A 132 14.77 -12.45 13.94
C LYS A 132 15.64 -12.38 12.68
N ARG A 133 15.02 -12.39 11.50
CA ARG A 133 15.73 -12.43 10.21
C ARG A 133 16.55 -11.17 9.96
N HIS A 134 15.94 -10.00 10.18
CA HIS A 134 16.65 -8.74 10.07
C HIS A 134 17.79 -8.64 11.10
N THR A 135 17.61 -9.24 12.28
CA THR A 135 18.66 -9.34 13.31
C THR A 135 19.81 -10.23 12.85
N ASP A 136 19.51 -11.42 12.35
CA ASP A 136 20.50 -12.41 11.89
C ASP A 136 21.27 -11.87 10.67
N ARG A 137 20.59 -11.22 9.72
CA ARG A 137 21.21 -10.63 8.52
C ARG A 137 22.13 -9.46 8.85
N ASN A 138 21.66 -8.54 9.67
CA ASN A 138 22.40 -7.30 9.96
C ASN A 138 23.29 -7.42 11.21
N GLN A 139 23.32 -8.60 11.85
CA GLN A 139 24.01 -8.87 13.11
C GLN A 139 23.70 -7.81 14.19
N ARG A 140 22.45 -7.31 14.20
CA ARG A 140 22.00 -6.23 15.09
C ARG A 140 20.54 -6.40 15.46
N THR A 141 20.25 -6.46 16.76
CA THR A 141 18.90 -6.59 17.29
C THR A 141 17.96 -5.58 16.65
N SER A 142 16.93 -6.10 16.00
CA SER A 142 16.00 -5.36 15.17
C SER A 142 14.56 -5.67 15.57
N TYR A 143 13.75 -4.62 15.65
CA TYR A 143 12.33 -4.70 15.94
C TYR A 143 11.57 -4.05 14.81
N SER A 144 10.39 -4.57 14.48
CA SER A 144 9.56 -4.00 13.41
C SER A 144 8.08 -4.21 13.66
N ILE A 145 7.27 -3.43 12.95
CA ILE A 145 5.88 -3.77 12.65
C ILE A 145 5.74 -4.09 11.16
N THR A 146 4.67 -4.78 10.79
CA THR A 146 4.39 -5.10 9.39
C THR A 146 3.43 -4.10 8.76
N LEU A 147 3.58 -3.95 7.45
CA LEU A 147 2.63 -3.32 6.54
C LEU A 147 2.43 -4.30 5.39
N GLN A 148 1.27 -4.94 5.35
CA GLN A 148 0.79 -5.74 4.22
C GLN A 148 -0.04 -4.84 3.31
N GLY A 149 0.10 -5.01 2.00
CA GLY A 149 -0.68 -4.25 1.04
C GLY A 149 -0.88 -5.02 -0.26
N VAL A 150 -2.06 -4.85 -0.86
CA VAL A 150 -2.38 -5.28 -2.23
C VAL A 150 -2.19 -4.09 -3.15
N VAL A 151 -1.54 -4.29 -4.28
CA VAL A 151 -1.35 -3.24 -5.29
C VAL A 151 -1.86 -3.66 -6.65
N ASP A 152 -2.39 -2.70 -7.40
CA ASP A 152 -2.74 -2.88 -8.81
C ASP A 152 -1.52 -2.76 -9.73
N LEU A 153 -1.71 -2.97 -11.04
CA LEU A 153 -0.64 -2.91 -12.04
C LEU A 153 0.03 -1.52 -12.11
N ARG A 154 -0.68 -0.47 -11.67
CA ARG A 154 -0.18 0.91 -11.61
C ARG A 154 0.67 1.16 -10.35
N GLY A 155 0.76 0.17 -9.47
CA GLY A 155 1.47 0.25 -8.20
C GLY A 155 0.76 1.12 -7.16
N SER A 156 -0.56 1.31 -7.30
CA SER A 156 -1.41 1.93 -6.29
C SER A 156 -1.92 0.88 -5.31
N PHE A 157 -1.93 1.19 -4.02
CA PHE A 157 -2.48 0.33 -2.98
C PHE A 157 -4.00 0.24 -3.07
N THR A 158 -4.56 -0.97 -3.17
CA THR A 158 -6.01 -1.22 -3.18
C THR A 158 -6.53 -1.75 -1.84
N ASP A 159 -5.65 -2.33 -1.03
CA ASP A 159 -5.93 -2.78 0.34
C ASP A 159 -4.64 -2.67 1.16
N VAL A 160 -4.76 -2.35 2.45
CA VAL A 160 -3.63 -2.30 3.39
C VAL A 160 -4.01 -2.84 4.75
N CYS A 161 -3.09 -3.57 5.38
CA CYS A 161 -3.19 -4.09 6.74
C CYS A 161 -1.92 -3.74 7.51
N ILE A 162 -2.09 -2.97 8.60
CA ILE A 162 -1.00 -2.21 9.22
C ILE A 162 -0.89 -2.52 10.71
N GLY A 163 0.34 -2.70 11.19
CA GLY A 163 0.63 -2.61 12.63
C GLY A 163 0.81 -3.95 13.35
N TRP A 164 0.82 -5.07 12.61
CA TRP A 164 1.09 -6.35 13.25
C TRP A 164 2.56 -6.46 13.70
N PRO A 165 2.84 -7.18 14.79
CA PRO A 165 4.20 -7.32 15.30
C PRO A 165 5.14 -8.01 14.29
N GLY A 166 6.38 -7.54 14.20
CA GLY A 166 7.35 -7.99 13.21
C GLY A 166 7.86 -9.42 13.36
N SER A 167 7.51 -10.12 14.44
CA SER A 167 7.75 -11.56 14.57
C SER A 167 6.67 -12.41 13.88
N MET A 168 5.57 -11.80 13.44
CA MET A 168 4.43 -12.48 12.83
C MET A 168 4.73 -12.80 11.35
N SER A 169 4.43 -14.03 10.94
CA SER A 169 4.59 -14.49 9.56
C SER A 169 3.52 -13.92 8.62
N ASP A 170 3.80 -13.93 7.31
CA ASP A 170 2.90 -13.37 6.29
C ASP A 170 1.49 -14.01 6.30
N ASP A 171 1.40 -15.33 6.49
CA ASP A 171 0.14 -16.04 6.60
C ASP A 171 -0.69 -15.60 7.81
N ARG A 172 -0.03 -15.34 8.95
CA ARG A 172 -0.70 -14.85 10.16
C ARG A 172 -1.11 -13.38 10.02
N VAL A 173 -0.28 -12.55 9.39
CA VAL A 173 -0.67 -11.16 9.07
C VAL A 173 -1.88 -11.16 8.14
N LEU A 174 -1.88 -12.03 7.12
CA LEU A 174 -3.00 -12.20 6.20
C LEU A 174 -4.27 -12.63 6.95
N GLN A 175 -4.23 -13.69 7.77
CA GLN A 175 -5.42 -14.18 8.50
C GLN A 175 -6.10 -13.11 9.36
N ASN A 176 -5.35 -12.10 9.82
CA ASN A 176 -5.89 -10.99 10.61
C ASN A 176 -6.23 -9.74 9.78
N SER A 177 -6.15 -9.80 8.45
CA SER A 177 -6.42 -8.66 7.57
C SER A 177 -7.86 -8.63 7.05
N ALA A 178 -8.33 -7.44 6.69
CA ALA A 178 -9.63 -7.27 6.03
C ALA A 178 -9.67 -7.98 4.66
N LEU A 179 -8.52 -8.10 3.98
CA LEU A 179 -8.38 -8.88 2.75
C LEU A 179 -8.79 -10.35 2.94
N TYR A 180 -8.34 -10.99 4.02
CA TYR A 180 -8.72 -12.38 4.30
C TYR A 180 -10.22 -12.53 4.59
N GLN A 181 -10.83 -11.54 5.24
CA GLN A 181 -12.28 -11.51 5.45
C GLN A 181 -13.04 -11.35 4.12
N LYS A 182 -12.56 -10.52 3.20
CA LYS A 182 -13.13 -10.39 1.84
C LYS A 182 -13.06 -11.70 1.07
N GLY A 183 -11.91 -12.37 1.10
CA GLY A 183 -11.75 -13.67 0.48
C GLY A 183 -12.65 -14.74 1.10
N SER A 184 -12.72 -14.80 2.43
CA SER A 184 -13.52 -15.79 3.17
C SER A 184 -15.04 -15.59 3.03
N SER A 185 -15.48 -14.36 2.75
CA SER A 185 -16.89 -14.04 2.50
C SER A 185 -17.33 -14.30 1.04
N GLY A 186 -16.40 -14.74 0.17
CA GLY A 186 -16.67 -14.97 -1.25
C GLY A 186 -16.61 -13.71 -2.11
N THR A 187 -16.26 -12.55 -1.54
CA THR A 187 -16.16 -11.29 -2.30
C THR A 187 -15.10 -11.35 -3.41
N LEU A 188 -14.07 -12.18 -3.23
CA LEU A 188 -12.99 -12.39 -4.19
C LEU A 188 -13.18 -13.63 -5.06
N GLN A 189 -14.35 -14.27 -5.01
CA GLN A 189 -14.59 -15.50 -5.75
C GLN A 189 -14.45 -15.25 -7.26
N GLY A 190 -13.64 -16.08 -7.92
CA GLY A 190 -13.35 -15.92 -9.36
C GLY A 190 -12.25 -14.91 -9.66
N SER A 191 -11.58 -14.34 -8.66
CA SER A 191 -10.44 -13.44 -8.83
C SER A 191 -9.23 -13.90 -8.02
N TRP A 192 -8.03 -13.56 -8.51
CA TRP A 192 -6.76 -13.92 -7.91
C TRP A 192 -6.00 -12.70 -7.40
N VAL A 193 -5.65 -12.72 -6.13
CA VAL A 193 -4.52 -11.94 -5.62
C VAL A 193 -3.27 -12.80 -5.75
N VAL A 194 -2.16 -12.23 -6.20
CA VAL A 194 -0.88 -12.95 -6.32
C VAL A 194 0.00 -12.65 -5.11
N GLY A 195 0.35 -13.70 -4.36
CA GLY A 195 1.21 -13.61 -3.18
C GLY A 195 2.57 -14.29 -3.36
N GLY A 196 3.50 -14.00 -2.45
CA GLY A 196 4.79 -14.69 -2.34
C GLY A 196 4.68 -16.10 -1.75
N VAL A 197 5.79 -16.83 -1.70
CA VAL A 197 5.86 -18.19 -1.09
C VAL A 197 5.50 -18.24 0.40
N GLY A 198 5.50 -17.09 1.09
CA GLY A 198 5.10 -16.98 2.50
C GLY A 198 3.59 -16.95 2.74
N TYR A 199 2.81 -16.91 1.66
CA TYR A 199 1.37 -16.90 1.70
C TYR A 199 0.78 -18.31 1.47
N PRO A 200 -0.37 -18.63 2.06
CA PRO A 200 -1.08 -19.88 1.80
C PRO A 200 -1.71 -19.89 0.40
N MET A 201 -1.96 -21.09 -0.13
CA MET A 201 -2.74 -21.25 -1.37
C MET A 201 -4.24 -21.31 -1.04
N LEU A 202 -5.00 -20.29 -1.41
CA LEU A 202 -6.44 -20.15 -1.12
C LEU A 202 -7.22 -19.99 -2.42
N ASP A 203 -8.54 -20.15 -2.41
CA ASP A 203 -9.41 -20.03 -3.61
C ASP A 203 -9.39 -18.65 -4.30
N TRP A 204 -8.77 -17.67 -3.68
CA TRP A 204 -8.62 -16.29 -4.15
C TRP A 204 -7.16 -15.79 -4.07
N LEU A 205 -6.21 -16.65 -3.64
CA LEU A 205 -4.80 -16.29 -3.44
C LEU A 205 -3.89 -17.28 -4.16
N LEU A 206 -3.26 -16.80 -5.22
CA LEU A 206 -2.38 -17.55 -6.10
C LEU A 206 -0.92 -17.37 -5.66
N VAL A 207 -0.25 -18.48 -5.35
CA VAL A 207 1.16 -18.49 -4.91
C VAL A 207 2.01 -19.42 -5.78
N PRO A 208 3.29 -19.10 -5.99
CA PRO A 208 4.18 -19.92 -6.81
C PRO A 208 4.39 -21.31 -6.22
N TYR A 209 4.77 -22.26 -7.06
CA TYR A 209 5.20 -23.59 -6.62
C TYR A 209 6.52 -23.47 -5.86
N SER A 210 6.61 -24.14 -4.71
CA SER A 210 7.78 -24.11 -3.81
C SER A 210 8.63 -25.39 -3.84
N ARG A 211 8.25 -26.40 -4.64
CA ARG A 211 8.99 -27.67 -4.78
C ARG A 211 10.15 -27.54 -5.77
N VAL A 212 11.12 -28.45 -5.67
CA VAL A 212 12.36 -28.43 -6.46
C VAL A 212 12.16 -29.02 -7.87
N ASP A 213 11.24 -29.98 -8.01
CA ASP A 213 10.92 -30.72 -9.23
C ASP A 213 9.69 -30.12 -9.92
N LEU A 214 9.89 -28.97 -10.57
CA LEU A 214 8.84 -28.30 -11.33
C LEU A 214 8.79 -28.81 -12.77
N SER A 215 7.58 -28.99 -13.29
CA SER A 215 7.40 -29.16 -14.73
C SER A 215 7.64 -27.84 -15.45
N TRP A 216 7.84 -27.87 -16.77
CA TRP A 216 7.95 -26.67 -17.59
C TRP A 216 6.76 -25.72 -17.37
N ALA A 217 5.53 -26.26 -17.27
CA ALA A 217 4.32 -25.46 -17.05
C ALA A 217 4.38 -24.70 -15.73
N GLN A 218 4.89 -25.35 -14.70
CA GLN A 218 5.02 -24.78 -13.36
C GLN A 218 6.13 -23.72 -13.30
N HIS A 219 7.23 -23.94 -14.03
CA HIS A 219 8.26 -22.91 -14.23
C HIS A 219 7.69 -21.67 -14.93
N ALA A 220 6.98 -21.87 -16.04
CA ALA A 220 6.37 -20.76 -16.79
C ALA A 220 5.37 -19.96 -15.92
N LEU A 221 4.53 -20.64 -15.13
CA LEU A 221 3.65 -19.95 -14.18
C LEU A 221 4.46 -19.17 -13.13
N ASN A 222 5.47 -19.79 -12.51
CA ASN A 222 6.29 -19.14 -11.48
C ASN A 222 6.97 -17.87 -12.01
N GLU A 223 7.43 -17.86 -13.26
CA GLU A 223 7.98 -16.66 -13.91
C GLU A 223 6.93 -15.55 -14.03
N ARG A 224 5.72 -15.87 -14.51
CA ARG A 224 4.63 -14.88 -14.61
C ARG A 224 4.21 -14.33 -13.25
N LEU A 225 4.11 -15.19 -12.23
CA LEU A 225 3.82 -14.77 -10.86
C LEU A 225 4.93 -13.87 -10.30
N MET A 226 6.20 -14.14 -10.64
CA MET A 226 7.32 -13.30 -10.22
C MET A 226 7.24 -11.90 -10.82
N GLU A 227 6.85 -11.75 -12.09
CA GLU A 227 6.63 -10.43 -12.70
C GLU A 227 5.51 -9.67 -12.00
N ILE A 228 4.41 -10.34 -11.64
CA ILE A 228 3.34 -9.71 -10.87
C ILE A 228 3.83 -9.28 -9.48
N GLN A 229 4.58 -10.15 -8.78
CA GLN A 229 5.16 -9.85 -7.46
C GLN A 229 6.14 -8.67 -7.49
N LYS A 230 6.86 -8.45 -8.61
CA LYS A 230 7.74 -7.28 -8.78
C LYS A 230 6.96 -5.98 -8.76
N ILE A 231 5.70 -5.94 -9.19
CA ILE A 231 4.83 -4.76 -9.09
C ILE A 231 4.59 -4.41 -7.61
N GLY A 232 4.20 -5.41 -6.82
CA GLY A 232 4.07 -5.32 -5.35
C GLY A 232 5.34 -4.75 -4.71
N LYS A 233 6.46 -5.44 -4.92
CA LYS A 233 7.76 -5.02 -4.39
C LYS A 233 8.15 -3.60 -4.86
N GLY A 234 7.87 -3.26 -6.11
CA GLY A 234 8.14 -1.95 -6.70
C GLY A 234 7.35 -0.83 -6.04
N ALA A 235 6.05 -1.01 -5.80
CA ALA A 235 5.21 -0.05 -5.10
C ALA A 235 5.71 0.19 -3.66
N PHE A 236 6.04 -0.88 -2.93
CA PHE A 236 6.62 -0.78 -1.59
C PHE A 236 8.02 -0.13 -1.58
N SER A 237 8.79 -0.35 -2.64
CA SER A 237 10.11 0.27 -2.80
C SER A 237 9.97 1.78 -2.98
N ARG A 238 9.04 2.22 -3.84
CA ARG A 238 8.69 3.64 -4.00
C ARG A 238 8.14 4.24 -2.72
N LEU A 239 7.24 3.55 -2.01
CA LEU A 239 6.73 3.98 -0.70
C LEU A 239 7.89 4.26 0.27
N LYS A 240 8.80 3.30 0.46
CA LYS A 240 9.97 3.51 1.34
C LYS A 240 10.94 4.56 0.83
N GLY A 241 11.06 4.74 -0.48
CA GLY A 241 11.87 5.79 -1.10
C GLY A 241 11.32 7.20 -0.85
N ARG A 242 10.01 7.40 -1.08
CA ARG A 242 9.28 8.66 -0.82
C ARG A 242 9.34 9.03 0.66
N TRP A 243 9.20 8.05 1.57
CA TRP A 243 9.26 8.25 3.01
C TRP A 243 10.46 7.56 3.65
N LYS A 244 11.66 8.15 3.49
CA LYS A 244 12.93 7.56 4.00
C LYS A 244 12.94 7.23 5.49
N PHE A 245 12.08 7.86 6.31
CA PHE A 245 11.96 7.51 7.73
C PHE A 245 11.45 6.07 7.94
N LEU A 246 10.72 5.49 6.98
CA LEU A 246 10.28 4.09 6.98
C LEU A 246 11.43 3.09 6.83
N GLN A 247 12.61 3.56 6.41
CA GLN A 247 13.81 2.73 6.24
C GLN A 247 14.66 2.67 7.53
N ARG A 248 14.39 3.57 8.48
CA ARG A 248 15.14 3.70 9.73
C ARG A 248 14.23 3.38 10.92
N ARG A 249 14.82 3.27 12.10
CA ARG A 249 14.07 3.10 13.34
C ARG A 249 13.21 4.34 13.55
N THR A 250 11.90 4.19 13.44
CA THR A 250 10.97 5.30 13.68
C THR A 250 10.89 5.61 15.17
N GLU A 251 10.91 6.90 15.50
CA GLU A 251 10.73 7.43 16.86
C GLU A 251 9.26 7.78 17.16
N VAL A 252 8.36 7.51 16.20
CA VAL A 252 6.92 7.64 16.39
C VAL A 252 6.45 6.62 17.41
N LYS A 253 5.52 7.03 18.29
CA LYS A 253 4.92 6.10 19.25
C LYS A 253 4.25 4.96 18.51
N LEU A 254 4.44 3.74 19.01
CA LEU A 254 3.89 2.53 18.39
C LEU A 254 2.38 2.62 18.12
N GLN A 255 1.62 3.31 18.98
CA GLN A 255 0.16 3.52 18.84
C GLN A 255 -0.21 4.49 17.71
N GLU A 256 0.67 5.44 17.39
CA GLU A 256 0.46 6.46 16.35
C GLU A 256 0.98 5.98 14.99
N LEU A 257 1.87 4.99 14.98
CA LEU A 257 2.55 4.52 13.78
C LEU A 257 1.60 3.94 12.71
N PRO A 258 0.55 3.15 13.03
CA PRO A 258 -0.41 2.71 12.01
C PRO A 258 -1.10 3.88 11.30
N ALA A 259 -1.38 4.97 12.02
CA ALA A 259 -1.98 6.16 11.44
C ALA A 259 -1.03 6.79 10.41
N VAL A 260 0.25 6.96 10.78
CA VAL A 260 1.31 7.49 9.92
C VAL A 260 1.52 6.62 8.68
N LEU A 261 1.55 5.29 8.83
CA LEU A 261 1.73 4.37 7.71
C LEU A 261 0.55 4.40 6.73
N GLY A 262 -0.68 4.46 7.25
CA GLY A 262 -1.86 4.65 6.40
C GLY A 262 -1.79 5.95 5.60
N ALA A 263 -1.36 7.05 6.24
CA ALA A 263 -1.16 8.32 5.55
C ALA A 263 -0.08 8.25 4.46
N CYS A 264 1.03 7.52 4.68
CA CYS A 264 2.02 7.26 3.63
C CYS A 264 1.42 6.51 2.44
N CYS A 265 0.57 5.50 2.68
CA CYS A 265 -0.09 4.75 1.60
C CYS A 265 -1.06 5.63 0.80
N VAL A 266 -1.83 6.49 1.49
CA VAL A 266 -2.71 7.48 0.85
C VAL A 266 -1.91 8.43 -0.04
N LEU A 267 -0.86 9.04 0.50
CA LEU A 267 -0.05 9.99 -0.23
C LEU A 267 0.72 9.33 -1.39
N HIS A 268 1.11 8.06 -1.23
CA HIS A 268 1.68 7.27 -2.32
C HIS A 268 0.68 7.17 -3.48
N ASN A 269 -0.54 6.74 -3.21
CA ASN A 269 -1.57 6.62 -4.23
C ASN A 269 -1.90 7.97 -4.88
N VAL A 270 -1.96 9.05 -4.11
CA VAL A 270 -2.14 10.40 -4.66
C VAL A 270 -1.04 10.70 -5.68
N CYS A 271 0.22 10.41 -5.37
CA CYS A 271 1.32 10.61 -6.30
C CYS A 271 1.18 9.72 -7.55
N GLU A 272 0.88 8.43 -7.40
CA GLU A 272 0.72 7.52 -8.55
C GLU A 272 -0.45 7.95 -9.45
N GLN A 273 -1.59 8.37 -8.87
CA GLN A 273 -2.77 8.84 -9.61
C GLN A 273 -2.53 10.15 -10.38
N HIS A 274 -1.68 11.03 -9.87
CA HIS A 274 -1.36 12.30 -10.51
C HIS A 274 -0.14 12.20 -11.44
N GLY A 275 0.44 11.01 -11.60
CA GLY A 275 1.64 10.81 -12.42
C GLY A 275 2.86 11.57 -11.88
N GLU A 276 2.92 11.82 -10.57
CA GLU A 276 4.05 12.48 -9.93
C GLU A 276 5.29 11.56 -10.02
N GLY A 277 6.31 12.04 -10.73
CA GLY A 277 7.53 11.30 -10.98
C GLY A 277 8.19 10.78 -9.71
N PHE A 278 8.81 9.60 -9.79
CA PHE A 278 9.63 9.03 -8.73
C PHE A 278 11.07 8.95 -9.21
N ASP A 279 11.99 9.53 -8.45
CA ASP A 279 13.43 9.41 -8.69
C ASP A 279 13.89 7.97 -8.41
N PRO A 280 14.32 7.21 -9.43
CA PRO A 280 14.74 5.82 -9.26
C PRO A 280 15.90 5.63 -8.28
N ASP A 281 16.75 6.64 -8.08
CA ASP A 281 17.87 6.59 -7.14
C ASP A 281 17.42 6.58 -5.67
N LEU A 282 16.15 6.95 -5.42
CA LEU A 282 15.52 6.86 -4.11
C LEU A 282 14.91 5.48 -3.83
N SER A 283 14.92 4.58 -4.81
CA SER A 283 14.36 3.23 -4.70
C SER A 283 14.97 2.46 -3.53
N TYR A 284 14.12 1.84 -2.72
CA TYR A 284 14.57 1.00 -1.62
C TYR A 284 14.78 -0.44 -2.08
N GLY A 285 16.01 -0.96 -1.93
CA GLY A 285 16.32 -2.36 -2.19
C GLY A 285 15.81 -3.27 -1.08
N PHE A 286 14.92 -4.21 -1.42
CA PHE A 286 14.55 -5.31 -0.54
C PHE A 286 15.53 -6.48 -0.69
N VAL A 287 15.84 -7.16 0.41
CA VAL A 287 16.39 -8.51 0.37
C VAL A 287 15.25 -9.43 0.79
N ASP A 288 14.96 -10.40 -0.06
CA ASP A 288 13.83 -11.31 0.14
C ASP A 288 14.25 -12.44 1.08
N ASP A 289 13.89 -12.31 2.35
CA ASP A 289 13.99 -13.43 3.29
C ASP A 289 12.66 -14.17 3.20
N ALA A 290 12.53 -15.13 2.28
CA ALA A 290 11.29 -15.90 2.09
C ALA A 290 10.87 -16.62 3.38
N MET A 291 9.67 -16.33 3.91
CA MET A 291 9.03 -17.19 4.92
C MET A 291 8.25 -18.26 4.19
N PHE A 292 8.19 -19.46 4.76
CA PHE A 292 7.14 -20.41 4.41
C PHE A 292 6.02 -20.25 5.44
N PRO A 293 4.75 -20.39 5.05
CA PRO A 293 3.64 -20.27 5.96
C PRO A 293 3.78 -21.29 7.10
N GLU A 294 3.50 -20.87 8.34
CA GLU A 294 3.50 -21.77 9.50
C GLU A 294 2.34 -22.77 9.40
N VAL A 295 1.24 -22.35 8.77
CA VAL A 295 0.05 -23.18 8.53
C VAL A 295 -0.09 -23.45 7.03
N ALA A 296 0.08 -24.70 6.62
CA ALA A 296 -0.13 -25.16 5.24
C ALA A 296 -1.64 -25.29 4.91
N SER A 297 -2.40 -24.21 5.09
CA SER A 297 -3.76 -24.12 4.58
C SER A 297 -3.70 -24.12 3.05
N MET A 298 -4.09 -25.23 2.43
CA MET A 298 -4.15 -25.38 0.98
C MET A 298 -5.54 -25.78 0.56
N SER A 299 -6.17 -24.96 -0.28
CA SER A 299 -7.42 -25.35 -0.95
C SER A 299 -7.11 -26.26 -2.14
N LEU A 300 -7.80 -27.40 -2.19
CA LEU A 300 -7.63 -28.40 -3.25
C LEU A 300 -8.11 -27.86 -4.61
N SER A 301 -9.24 -27.14 -4.62
CA SER A 301 -9.74 -26.43 -5.81
C SER A 301 -8.76 -25.35 -6.28
N ALA A 302 -8.12 -24.64 -5.34
CA ALA A 302 -7.12 -23.64 -5.70
C ALA A 302 -5.88 -24.27 -6.34
N LEU A 303 -5.42 -25.42 -5.84
CA LEU A 303 -4.30 -26.16 -6.43
C LEU A 303 -4.61 -26.63 -7.85
N GLU A 304 -5.80 -27.19 -8.07
CA GLU A 304 -6.25 -27.61 -9.40
C GLU A 304 -6.37 -26.43 -10.37
N ALA A 305 -6.93 -25.30 -9.91
CA ALA A 305 -7.02 -24.07 -10.70
C ALA A 305 -5.62 -23.55 -11.09
N ARG A 306 -4.67 -23.54 -10.15
CA ARG A 306 -3.28 -23.16 -10.41
C ARG A 306 -2.64 -24.06 -11.46
N ASP A 307 -2.81 -25.38 -11.33
CA ASP A 307 -2.28 -26.34 -12.30
C ASP A 307 -2.91 -26.14 -13.70
N SER A 308 -4.21 -25.84 -13.78
CA SER A 308 -4.88 -25.52 -15.04
C SER A 308 -4.32 -24.26 -15.70
N ILE A 309 -4.14 -23.18 -14.93
CA ILE A 309 -3.54 -21.93 -15.41
C ILE A 309 -2.11 -22.18 -15.91
N ALA A 310 -1.31 -22.96 -15.19
CA ALA A 310 0.06 -23.30 -15.60
C ALA A 310 0.09 -24.00 -16.98
N GLN A 311 -0.84 -24.91 -17.24
CA GLN A 311 -0.94 -25.59 -18.55
C GLN A 311 -1.37 -24.63 -19.66
N GLN A 312 -2.32 -23.73 -19.39
CA GLN A 312 -2.80 -22.74 -20.36
C GLN A 312 -1.69 -21.78 -20.81
N ILE A 313 -0.85 -21.31 -19.87
CA ILE A 313 0.26 -20.41 -20.18
C ILE A 313 1.21 -21.04 -21.20
N ILE A 314 1.58 -22.31 -21.02
CA ILE A 314 2.46 -23.00 -21.97
C ILE A 314 1.82 -23.17 -23.34
N HIS A 315 0.53 -23.53 -23.37
CA HIS A 315 -0.16 -23.70 -24.64
C HIS A 315 -0.18 -22.40 -25.46
N ASN A 316 -0.41 -21.27 -24.80
CA ASN A 316 -0.43 -19.96 -25.43
C ASN A 316 0.96 -19.52 -25.92
N VAL A 317 2.03 -19.83 -25.15
CA VAL A 317 3.42 -19.58 -25.58
C VAL A 317 3.78 -20.37 -26.85
N HIS A 318 3.25 -21.59 -27.01
CA HIS A 318 3.50 -22.42 -28.21
C HIS A 318 2.70 -21.98 -29.45
N LEU A 319 1.61 -21.23 -29.28
CA LEU A 319 0.78 -20.72 -30.39
C LEU A 319 1.28 -19.39 -30.97
N THR A 320 2.20 -18.71 -30.30
CA THR A 320 2.90 -17.53 -30.81
C THR A 320 4.37 -17.86 -31.08
N PRO A 321 4.75 -18.34 -32.28
CA PRO A 321 6.15 -18.37 -32.67
C PRO A 321 6.68 -16.94 -32.68
N SER A 322 7.82 -16.74 -32.04
CA SER A 322 8.58 -15.49 -31.97
C SER A 322 8.50 -14.64 -33.25
N LEU A 323 7.87 -13.47 -33.17
CA LEU A 323 7.96 -12.40 -34.17
C LEU A 323 9.21 -11.52 -33.99
N PHE A 324 10.34 -12.14 -33.62
CA PHE A 324 11.64 -11.47 -33.56
C PHE A 324 12.71 -12.39 -34.16
N GLU A 325 12.83 -12.31 -35.50
CA GLU A 325 14.13 -12.30 -36.20
C GLU A 325 14.61 -10.84 -36.30
#